data_AF-H9VK11-F1
#
_entry.id   AF-H9VK11-F1
#
_cell.length_a   1.000
_cell.length_b   1.000
_cell.length_c   1.000
_cell.angle_alpha   90.00
_cell.angle_beta   90.00
_cell.angle_gamma   90.00
#
_symmetry.space_group_name_H-M   'P 1'
#
loop_
_entity.id
_entity.type
_entity.pdbx_description
1 polymer ?
#
loop_
_entity_poly.entity_id
_entity_poly.type
_entity_poly.pdbx_seq_one_letter_code
_entity_poly.pdbx_strand_id
1 'polypeptide(L)'
;KNKKQQPPPPEEEQPAQADEGEWNQDSRVTLSGVLNFTDGLWSCCGSERLFVFTTNHIDRLDPALVRRGRMDKHILLSFCTYRAFKTLARNYLDIESHELFPEIKCLMETAQMTPADVTEYLLQMRDQPTSALQNLIEALREAKDEKPTHPLNGLSFR
;
A
#
# COMPACT_ATOMS: atom_id res chain seq x y z
N LYS A 1 -73.17 5.67 -33.82
CA LYS A 1 -72.43 5.04 -34.94
C LYS A 1 -70.94 5.22 -34.67
N ASN A 2 -70.23 4.11 -34.41
CA ASN A 2 -68.79 4.05 -34.18
C ASN A 2 -67.99 4.59 -35.36
N LYS A 3 -66.87 5.25 -35.09
CA LYS A 3 -65.67 5.13 -35.94
C LYS A 3 -64.42 5.25 -35.08
N LYS A 4 -63.78 4.11 -34.87
CA LYS A 4 -62.41 3.96 -34.33
C LYS A 4 -61.43 4.65 -35.28
N GLN A 5 -60.47 5.40 -34.75
CA GLN A 5 -59.28 5.85 -35.48
C GLN A 5 -58.07 5.06 -34.96
N GLN A 6 -57.28 4.56 -35.91
CA GLN A 6 -56.06 3.77 -35.71
C GLN A 6 -54.89 4.65 -35.25
N PRO A 7 -53.90 4.10 -34.52
CA PRO A 7 -52.69 4.83 -34.16
C PRO A 7 -51.72 4.98 -35.36
N PRO A 8 -50.87 6.02 -35.38
CA PRO A 8 -49.89 6.25 -36.43
C PRO A 8 -48.70 5.27 -36.38
N PRO A 9 -47.94 5.12 -37.49
CA PRO A 9 -46.88 4.13 -37.65
C PRO A 9 -45.56 4.54 -36.96
N PRO A 10 -44.62 3.61 -36.72
CA PRO A 10 -43.42 3.86 -35.92
C PRO A 10 -42.37 4.65 -36.71
N GLU A 11 -41.82 5.69 -36.08
CA GLU A 11 -40.72 6.50 -36.60
C GLU A 11 -39.39 5.74 -36.48
N GLU A 12 -38.58 5.81 -37.54
CA GLU A 12 -37.29 5.14 -37.70
C GLU A 12 -36.24 5.66 -36.69
N GLU A 13 -35.61 4.76 -35.94
CA GLU A 13 -34.51 5.05 -35.02
C GLU A 13 -33.27 5.55 -35.78
N GLN A 14 -32.86 6.79 -35.50
CA GLN A 14 -31.53 7.28 -35.84
C GLN A 14 -30.53 6.74 -34.81
N PRO A 15 -29.32 6.27 -35.20
CA PRO A 15 -28.38 5.70 -34.25
C PRO A 15 -27.87 6.79 -33.31
N ALA A 16 -28.10 6.58 -32.01
CA ALA A 16 -27.48 7.36 -30.96
C ALA A 16 -25.96 7.26 -31.10
N GLN A 17 -25.32 8.38 -31.43
CA GLN A 17 -23.88 8.52 -31.33
C GLN A 17 -23.48 8.26 -29.87
N ALA A 18 -22.62 7.28 -29.65
CA ALA A 18 -22.00 7.05 -28.35
C ALA A 18 -21.18 8.29 -28.00
N ASP A 19 -21.64 9.01 -26.97
CA ASP A 19 -20.92 10.10 -26.33
C ASP A 19 -19.70 9.50 -25.60
N GLU A 20 -18.59 9.38 -26.31
CA GLU A 20 -17.27 9.14 -25.72
C GLU A 20 -16.66 10.48 -25.29
N GLY A 21 -17.08 10.99 -24.12
CA GLY A 21 -16.52 12.17 -23.46
C GLY A 21 -17.47 12.59 -22.33
N GLU A 22 -17.08 12.94 -21.13
CA GLU A 22 -15.81 13.24 -20.50
C GLU A 22 -15.84 12.57 -19.13
N TRP A 23 -14.78 11.86 -18.73
CA TRP A 23 -14.60 11.63 -17.28
C TRP A 23 -14.32 12.99 -16.66
N ASN A 24 -15.38 13.58 -16.10
CA ASN A 24 -15.44 14.88 -15.49
C ASN A 24 -14.16 15.18 -14.69
N GLN A 25 -13.30 16.05 -15.23
CA GLN A 25 -12.06 16.48 -14.57
C GLN A 25 -12.34 17.12 -13.21
N ASP A 26 -13.56 17.59 -12.94
CA ASP A 26 -13.99 18.15 -11.65
C ASP A 26 -14.07 17.11 -10.53
N SER A 27 -14.07 15.80 -10.85
CA SER A 27 -14.06 14.73 -9.84
C SER A 27 -12.65 14.31 -9.40
N ARG A 28 -11.60 14.91 -10.00
CA ARG A 28 -10.22 14.53 -9.73
C ARG A 28 -9.73 15.12 -8.42
N VAL A 29 -9.91 14.37 -7.35
CA VAL A 29 -9.35 14.69 -6.03
C VAL A 29 -7.83 14.74 -6.14
N THR A 30 -7.24 15.91 -5.91
CA THR A 30 -5.79 16.07 -5.86
C THR A 30 -5.28 15.81 -4.45
N LEU A 31 -4.07 15.29 -4.33
CA LEU A 31 -3.37 15.15 -3.05
C LEU A 31 -3.34 16.49 -2.30
N SER A 32 -3.03 17.58 -3.00
CA SER A 32 -3.11 18.95 -2.47
C SER A 32 -4.51 19.35 -2.02
N GLY A 33 -5.56 18.95 -2.74
CA GLY A 33 -6.96 19.22 -2.37
C GLY A 33 -7.39 18.51 -1.08
N VAL A 34 -7.03 17.24 -0.93
CA VAL A 34 -7.25 16.49 0.33
C VAL A 34 -6.52 17.16 1.49
N LEU A 35 -5.27 17.60 1.24
CA LEU A 35 -4.41 18.15 2.28
C LEU A 35 -4.83 19.56 2.72
N ASN A 36 -5.32 20.39 1.79
CA ASN A 36 -5.93 21.68 2.10
C ASN A 36 -7.24 21.52 2.87
N PHE A 37 -8.03 20.49 2.56
CA PHE A 37 -9.22 20.17 3.35
C PHE A 37 -8.86 19.74 4.79
N THR A 38 -7.81 18.92 4.96
CA THR A 38 -7.34 18.54 6.30
C THR A 38 -6.80 19.72 7.10
N ASP A 39 -6.19 20.73 6.45
CA ASP A 39 -5.81 22.01 7.08
C ASP A 39 -7.03 22.71 7.72
N GLY A 40 -8.19 22.67 7.06
CA GLY A 40 -9.45 23.17 7.63
C GLY A 40 -9.89 22.37 8.86
N LEU A 41 -9.75 21.03 8.82
CA LEU A 41 -10.12 20.13 9.92
C LEU A 41 -9.21 20.25 11.15
N TRP A 42 -7.92 20.54 10.98
CA TRP A 42 -6.99 20.79 12.08
C TRP A 42 -7.32 22.06 12.88
N SER A 43 -8.02 23.02 12.27
CA SER A 43 -8.37 24.31 12.89
C SER A 43 -9.68 24.30 13.70
N CYS A 44 -10.52 23.28 13.54
CA CYS A 44 -11.83 23.20 14.21
C CYS A 44 -11.73 22.49 15.57
N CYS A 45 -11.62 23.27 16.64
CA CYS A 45 -11.48 22.77 18.02
C CYS A 45 -12.73 22.06 18.57
N GLY A 46 -12.49 21.02 19.39
CA GLY A 46 -13.45 20.46 20.35
C GLY A 46 -13.21 19.01 20.78
N SER A 47 -12.39 18.25 20.05
CA SER A 47 -12.10 16.83 20.34
C SER A 47 -10.65 16.50 20.03
N GLU A 48 -9.99 15.71 20.88
CA GLU A 48 -8.68 15.13 20.59
C GLU A 48 -8.83 14.13 19.43
N ARG A 49 -8.22 14.41 18.28
CA ARG A 49 -8.31 13.56 17.08
C ARG A 49 -6.92 13.12 16.64
N LEU A 50 -6.75 11.82 16.39
CA LEU A 50 -5.55 11.26 15.77
C LEU A 50 -5.79 11.07 14.28
N PHE A 51 -4.94 11.67 13.45
CA PHE A 51 -4.94 11.46 12.00
C PHE A 51 -3.75 10.57 11.62
N VAL A 52 -4.00 9.54 10.82
CA VAL A 52 -2.96 8.65 10.28
C VAL A 52 -2.97 8.78 8.76
N PHE A 53 -1.85 9.15 8.20
CA PHE A 53 -1.62 9.22 6.75
C PHE A 53 -0.60 8.17 6.36
N THR A 54 -0.79 7.55 5.20
CA THR A 54 0.17 6.61 4.60
C THR A 54 0.54 7.12 3.21
N THR A 55 1.82 7.00 2.85
CA THR A 55 2.30 7.30 1.51
C THR A 55 3.50 6.41 1.19
N ASN A 56 3.58 5.95 -0.06
CA ASN A 56 4.77 5.28 -0.58
C ASN A 56 5.82 6.30 -1.08
N HIS A 57 5.43 7.55 -1.29
CA HIS A 57 6.26 8.61 -1.89
C HIS A 57 6.13 9.89 -1.06
N ILE A 58 6.93 9.99 0.01
CA ILE A 58 6.94 11.17 0.88
C ILE A 58 7.50 12.42 0.18
N ASP A 59 8.36 12.23 -0.81
CA ASP A 59 8.96 13.27 -1.66
C ASP A 59 7.94 14.01 -2.54
N ARG A 60 6.77 13.41 -2.77
CA ARG A 60 5.67 14.00 -3.54
C ARG A 60 4.69 14.81 -2.68
N LEU A 61 4.87 14.82 -1.36
CA LEU A 61 4.05 15.63 -0.46
C LEU A 61 4.58 17.06 -0.38
N ASP A 62 3.67 18.02 -0.21
CA ASP A 62 4.04 19.41 0.06
C ASP A 62 4.84 19.45 1.39
N PRO A 63 6.09 19.97 1.39
CA PRO A 63 6.89 20.09 2.60
C PRO A 63 6.20 20.83 3.74
N ALA A 64 5.22 21.70 3.46
CA ALA A 64 4.44 22.39 4.47
C ALA A 64 3.60 21.46 5.34
N LEU A 65 3.18 20.31 4.81
CA LEU A 65 2.33 19.34 5.50
C LEU A 65 3.13 18.42 6.42
N VAL A 66 4.37 18.14 6.03
CA VAL A 66 5.33 17.29 6.75
C VAL A 66 5.88 18.02 8.00
N ARG A 67 5.60 19.32 8.17
CA ARG A 67 6.05 20.13 9.31
C ARG A 67 5.35 19.73 10.62
N ARG A 68 6.06 19.97 11.72
CA ARG A 68 5.52 19.89 13.09
C ARG A 68 4.32 20.82 13.26
N GLY A 69 3.31 20.35 13.99
CA GLY A 69 1.99 20.97 14.14
C GLY A 69 0.92 20.44 13.18
N ARG A 70 1.32 19.68 12.13
CA ARG A 70 0.41 18.99 11.20
C ARG A 70 0.69 17.50 11.18
N MET A 71 1.90 17.13 10.77
CA MET A 71 2.41 15.76 10.83
C MET A 71 3.56 15.71 11.83
N ASP A 72 3.24 15.40 13.09
CA ASP A 72 4.22 15.43 14.18
C ASP A 72 5.07 14.16 14.29
N LYS A 73 4.52 13.02 13.88
CA LYS A 73 5.18 11.71 13.96
C LYS A 73 5.30 11.08 12.58
N HIS A 74 6.52 10.69 12.24
CA HIS A 74 6.88 10.12 10.94
C HIS A 74 7.46 8.74 11.21
N ILE A 75 6.82 7.70 10.69
CA ILE A 75 7.22 6.31 10.88
C ILE A 75 7.49 5.73 9.49
N LEU A 76 8.75 5.37 9.24
CA LEU A 76 9.13 4.64 8.04
C LEU A 76 8.87 3.14 8.22
N LEU A 77 7.99 2.59 7.39
CA LEU A 77 7.78 1.14 7.30
C LEU A 77 8.74 0.57 6.25
N SER A 78 9.94 0.21 6.69
CA SER A 78 11.01 -0.31 5.83
C SER A 78 10.84 -1.80 5.51
N PHE A 79 11.79 -2.33 4.72
CA PHE A 79 11.97 -3.76 4.51
C PHE A 79 12.12 -4.56 5.82
N CYS A 80 11.86 -5.87 5.72
CA CYS A 80 11.87 -6.79 6.83
C CYS A 80 13.28 -6.92 7.41
N THR A 81 13.45 -6.47 8.65
CA THR A 81 14.70 -6.67 9.37
C THR A 81 14.74 -8.07 9.97
N TYR A 82 15.94 -8.59 10.27
CA TYR A 82 16.09 -9.85 10.99
C TYR A 82 15.33 -9.88 12.33
N ARG A 83 15.24 -8.74 13.03
CA ARG A 83 14.45 -8.63 14.27
C ARG A 83 12.96 -8.81 13.98
N ALA A 84 12.44 -8.17 12.94
CA ALA A 84 11.06 -8.32 12.51
C ALA A 84 10.78 -9.77 12.09
N PHE A 85 11.66 -10.37 11.28
CA PHE A 85 11.59 -11.79 10.91
C PHE A 85 11.46 -12.70 12.15
N LYS A 86 12.29 -12.54 13.18
CA LYS A 86 12.17 -13.35 14.40
C LYS A 86 10.81 -13.19 15.09
N THR A 87 10.24 -11.99 15.06
CA THR A 87 8.88 -11.76 15.57
C THR A 87 7.85 -12.48 14.71
N LEU A 88 7.97 -12.46 13.38
CA LEU A 88 7.08 -13.18 12.47
C LEU A 88 7.21 -14.69 12.66
N ALA A 89 8.43 -15.23 12.73
CA ALA A 89 8.70 -16.65 12.95
C ALA A 89 8.09 -17.14 14.27
N ARG A 90 8.25 -16.38 15.36
CA ARG A 90 7.60 -16.71 16.63
C ARG A 90 6.08 -16.65 16.52
N ASN A 91 5.53 -15.62 15.89
CA ASN A 91 4.08 -15.41 15.84
C ASN A 91 3.36 -16.42 14.93
N TYR A 92 3.99 -16.87 13.84
CA TYR A 92 3.33 -17.70 12.83
C TYR A 92 3.78 -19.16 12.82
N LEU A 93 4.99 -19.46 13.29
CA LEU A 93 5.56 -20.81 13.31
C LEU A 93 5.84 -21.32 14.74
N ASP A 94 5.64 -20.49 15.77
CA ASP A 94 5.95 -20.80 17.17
C ASP A 94 7.41 -21.22 17.42
N ILE A 95 8.35 -20.67 16.64
CA ILE A 95 9.79 -20.91 16.77
C ILE A 95 10.54 -19.66 17.21
N GLU A 96 11.42 -19.81 18.20
CA GLU A 96 12.30 -18.72 18.66
C GLU A 96 13.75 -18.87 18.15
N SER A 97 14.13 -20.09 17.74
CA SER A 97 15.45 -20.41 17.19
C SER A 97 15.35 -21.57 16.21
N HIS A 98 16.23 -21.57 15.20
CA HIS A 98 16.34 -22.65 14.22
C HIS A 98 17.75 -22.60 13.61
N GLU A 99 18.28 -23.75 13.18
CA GLU A 99 19.64 -23.87 12.59
C GLU A 99 19.83 -23.00 11.34
N LEU A 100 18.73 -22.66 10.66
CA LEU A 100 18.68 -21.83 9.44
C LEU A 100 18.63 -20.32 9.72
N PHE A 101 18.39 -19.90 10.96
CA PHE A 101 18.30 -18.48 11.31
C PHE A 101 19.59 -17.67 11.02
N PRO A 102 20.81 -18.20 11.27
CA PRO A 102 22.04 -17.51 10.92
C PRO A 102 22.16 -17.23 9.41
N GLU A 103 21.73 -18.17 8.57
CA GLU A 103 21.74 -18.00 7.12
C GLU A 103 20.74 -16.93 6.67
N ILE A 104 19.50 -17.00 7.17
CA ILE A 104 18.47 -15.97 6.91
C ILE A 104 18.94 -14.59 7.34
N LYS A 105 19.61 -14.49 8.50
CA LYS A 105 20.18 -13.23 8.97
C LYS A 105 21.18 -12.65 7.96
N CYS A 106 22.11 -13.47 7.48
CA CYS A 106 23.11 -13.07 6.49
C CYS A 106 22.46 -12.62 5.17
N LEU A 107 21.46 -13.37 4.69
CA LEU A 107 20.75 -13.03 3.45
C LEU A 107 19.99 -11.70 3.57
N MET A 108 19.27 -11.48 4.68
CA MET A 108 18.53 -10.24 4.94
C MET A 108 19.42 -8.99 5.11
N GLU A 109 20.74 -9.14 5.25
CA GLU A 109 21.68 -7.99 5.20
C GLU A 109 21.88 -7.46 3.77
N THR A 110 21.59 -8.29 2.76
CA THR A 110 21.82 -7.94 1.34
C THR A 110 20.54 -7.95 0.49
N ALA A 111 19.58 -8.81 0.80
CA ALA A 111 18.30 -8.90 0.12
C ALA A 111 17.26 -7.97 0.75
N GLN A 112 16.44 -7.32 -0.08
CA GLN A 112 15.33 -6.49 0.37
C GLN A 112 14.01 -7.21 0.12
N MET A 113 13.28 -7.50 1.19
CA MET A 113 11.94 -8.11 1.13
C MET A 113 11.03 -7.41 2.13
N THR A 114 9.76 -7.21 1.79
CA THR A 114 8.84 -6.57 2.73
C THR A 114 8.42 -7.55 3.83
N PRO A 115 7.98 -7.07 5.01
CA PRO A 115 7.42 -7.95 6.03
C PRO A 115 6.23 -8.78 5.53
N ALA A 116 5.46 -8.27 4.56
CA ALA A 116 4.35 -8.99 3.95
C ALA A 116 4.87 -10.19 3.13
N ASP A 117 5.86 -9.96 2.27
CA ASP A 117 6.46 -11.03 1.44
C ASP A 117 7.08 -12.11 2.34
N VAL A 118 7.83 -11.74 3.38
CA VAL A 118 8.38 -12.71 4.35
C VAL A 118 7.26 -13.53 4.98
N THR A 119 6.17 -12.88 5.39
CA THR A 119 5.04 -13.56 6.03
C THR A 119 4.38 -14.56 5.09
N GLU A 120 4.30 -14.27 3.80
CA GLU A 120 3.76 -15.19 2.80
C GLU A 120 4.50 -16.53 2.79
N TYR A 121 5.84 -16.51 2.72
CA TYR A 121 6.65 -17.74 2.77
C TYR A 121 6.48 -18.51 4.08
N LEU A 122 6.36 -17.80 5.22
CA LEU A 122 6.12 -18.45 6.51
C LEU A 122 4.75 -19.12 6.58
N LEU A 123 3.71 -18.49 6.05
CA LEU A 123 2.34 -19.01 6.12
C LEU A 123 2.06 -20.16 5.15
N GLN A 124 2.70 -20.17 3.98
CA GLN A 124 2.51 -21.24 2.98
C GLN A 124 2.83 -22.64 3.53
N MET A 125 3.79 -22.74 4.45
CA MET A 125 4.21 -24.00 5.06
C MET A 125 4.22 -23.91 6.59
N ARG A 126 3.20 -23.27 7.18
CA ARG A 126 3.16 -23.02 8.63
C ARG A 126 3.33 -24.28 9.50
N ASP A 127 2.80 -25.41 9.01
CA ASP A 127 2.83 -26.69 9.73
C ASP A 127 4.17 -27.43 9.52
N GLN A 128 5.06 -26.89 8.68
CA GLN A 128 6.40 -27.42 8.39
C GLN A 128 7.44 -26.29 8.48
N PRO A 129 7.84 -25.86 9.70
CA PRO A 129 8.69 -24.70 9.91
C PRO A 129 10.02 -24.76 9.14
N THR A 130 10.68 -25.92 9.11
CA THR A 130 11.95 -26.09 8.37
C THR A 130 11.77 -25.85 6.87
N SER A 131 10.72 -26.41 6.27
CA SER A 131 10.41 -26.21 4.84
C SER A 131 10.07 -24.75 4.53
N ALA A 132 9.28 -24.09 5.41
CA ALA A 132 8.95 -22.67 5.27
C ALA A 132 10.21 -21.79 5.27
N LEU A 133 11.16 -22.07 6.18
CA LEU A 133 12.42 -21.35 6.26
C LEU A 133 13.34 -21.62 5.06
N GLN A 134 13.37 -22.84 4.54
CA GLN A 134 14.13 -23.18 3.33
C GLN A 134 13.59 -22.43 2.11
N ASN A 135 12.27 -22.39 1.92
CA ASN A 135 11.67 -21.62 0.82
C ASN A 135 11.96 -20.12 0.95
N LEU A 136 11.91 -19.59 2.18
CA LEU A 136 12.29 -18.20 2.43
C LEU A 136 13.77 -17.94 2.08
N ILE A 137 14.67 -18.90 2.36
CA ILE A 137 16.08 -18.78 1.98
C ILE A 137 16.24 -18.68 0.46
N GLU A 138 15.57 -19.54 -0.30
CA GLU A 138 15.65 -19.49 -1.76
C GLU A 138 15.08 -18.16 -2.31
N ALA A 139 13.94 -17.71 -1.78
CA ALA A 139 13.37 -16.41 -2.16
C ALA A 139 14.30 -15.22 -1.82
N LEU A 140 14.97 -15.26 -0.66
CA LEU A 140 15.94 -14.23 -0.28
C LEU A 140 17.19 -14.25 -1.18
N ARG A 141 17.60 -15.42 -1.68
CA ARG A 141 18.69 -15.51 -2.66
C ARG A 141 18.28 -14.90 -4.00
N GLU A 142 17.07 -15.17 -4.48
CA GLU A 142 16.53 -14.56 -5.70
C GLU A 142 16.42 -13.03 -5.55
N ALA A 143 15.86 -12.55 -4.44
CA ALA A 143 15.69 -11.12 -4.16
C ALA A 143 17.02 -10.38 -3.99
N LYS A 144 18.13 -11.07 -3.71
CA LYS A 144 19.48 -10.49 -3.67
C LYS A 144 19.99 -10.16 -5.07
N ASP A 145 19.62 -10.96 -6.06
CA ASP A 145 20.07 -10.80 -7.45
C ASP A 145 19.25 -9.72 -8.19
N GLU A 146 18.04 -9.41 -7.70
CA GLU A 146 17.22 -8.31 -8.19
C GLU A 146 17.67 -6.96 -7.62
N LYS A 147 17.93 -5.98 -8.50
CA LYS A 147 18.27 -4.61 -8.07
C LYS A 147 17.02 -3.90 -7.54
N PRO A 148 17.10 -3.17 -6.42
CA PRO A 148 15.95 -2.48 -5.85
C PRO A 148 15.40 -1.43 -6.82
N THR A 149 14.09 -1.46 -7.05
CA THR A 149 13.39 -0.60 -8.00
C THR A 149 13.30 0.87 -7.58
N HIS A 150 13.58 1.22 -6.32
CA HIS A 150 13.78 2.61 -5.89
C HIS A 150 14.66 2.69 -4.62
N PRO A 151 15.71 3.55 -4.60
CA PRO A 151 16.47 3.76 -3.38
C PRO A 151 15.66 4.58 -2.36
N LEU A 152 15.49 4.07 -1.14
CA LEU A 152 14.98 4.79 0.04
C LEU A 152 15.99 5.85 0.55
N ASN A 153 16.75 6.48 -0.35
CA ASN A 153 17.78 7.44 -0.01
C ASN A 153 17.15 8.81 0.25
N GLY A 154 16.97 9.18 1.52
CA GLY A 154 16.64 10.56 1.85
C GLY A 154 16.23 10.86 3.29
N LEU A 155 15.92 9.85 4.11
CA LEU A 155 15.32 10.14 5.42
C LEU A 155 16.26 9.79 6.57
N SER A 156 17.07 10.78 6.97
CA SER A 156 17.66 10.81 8.30
C SER A 156 16.59 11.23 9.30
N PHE A 157 15.80 10.28 9.80
CA PHE A 157 14.90 10.52 10.92
C PHE A 157 15.74 10.64 12.21
N ARG A 158 15.84 11.87 12.75
CA ARG A 158 16.30 12.13 14.12
C ARG A 158 15.13 12.13 15.08
#